data_AF-A0A350KNN7-F1
#
_entry.id   AF-A0A350KNN7-F1
#
_cell.length_a   1.000
_cell.length_b   1.000
_cell.length_c   1.000
_cell.angle_alpha   90.00
_cell.angle_beta   90.00
_cell.angle_gamma   90.00
#
_symmetry.space_group_name_H-M   'P 1'
#
loop_
_entity.id
_entity.type
_entity.pdbx_description
1 polymer ?
#
loop_
_entity_poly.entity_id
_entity_poly.type
_entity_poly.pdbx_seq_one_letter_code
_entity_poly.pdbx_strand_id
1 'polypeptide(L)'
;MRQVLSVEQVAFKLNRSASWFYANRRRLESDGFPQPIAILHGYDELAVDMWLDRQNKGGYTNCKSDEREALDYRKAVSLRIARLSQV
;
A
#
# COMPACT_ATOMS: atom_id res chain seq x y z
N MET A 1 11.48 -11.51 0.78
CA MET A 1 11.96 -10.80 -0.44
C MET A 1 11.80 -9.31 -0.18
N ARG A 2 12.79 -8.47 -0.49
CA ARG A 2 12.65 -7.00 -0.37
C ARG A 2 11.90 -6.50 -1.60
N GLN A 3 10.66 -6.03 -1.42
CA GLN A 3 9.91 -5.39 -2.50
C GLN A 3 9.97 -3.88 -2.36
N VAL A 4 9.99 -3.19 -3.49
CA VAL A 4 9.92 -1.74 -3.56
C VAL A 4 8.50 -1.39 -3.95
N LEU A 5 7.81 -0.66 -3.07
CA LEU A 5 6.43 -0.25 -3.25
C LEU A 5 6.36 1.12 -3.90
N SER A 6 5.50 1.25 -4.91
CA SER A 6 5.11 2.54 -5.46
C SER A 6 4.26 3.32 -4.46
N VAL A 7 4.17 4.65 -4.64
CA VAL A 7 3.32 5.54 -3.82
C VAL A 7 1.90 5.00 -3.68
N GLU A 8 1.32 4.50 -4.76
CA GLU A 8 -0.03 3.94 -4.77
C GLU A 8 -0.16 2.69 -3.90
N GLN A 9 0.84 1.81 -3.95
CA GLN A 9 0.87 0.59 -3.13
C GLN A 9 1.11 0.90 -1.65
N VAL A 10 1.93 1.91 -1.35
CA VAL A 10 2.13 2.39 0.02
C VAL A 10 0.85 3.01 0.57
N ALA A 11 0.18 3.86 -0.21
CA ALA A 11 -1.11 4.43 0.16
C ALA A 11 -2.16 3.35 0.39
N PHE A 12 -2.17 2.32 -0.45
CA PHE A 12 -3.01 1.14 -0.28
C PHE A 12 -2.70 0.39 1.02
N LYS A 13 -1.42 0.17 1.35
CA LYS A 13 -1.00 -0.43 2.64
C LYS A 13 -1.43 0.40 3.85
N LEU A 14 -1.48 1.72 3.69
CA LEU A 14 -1.96 2.66 4.71
C LEU A 14 -3.49 2.75 4.77
N ASN A 15 -4.21 2.04 3.89
CA ASN A 15 -5.66 2.12 3.70
C ASN A 15 -6.13 3.58 3.44
N ARG A 16 -5.38 4.29 2.59
CA ARG A 16 -5.61 5.70 2.20
C ARG A 16 -5.49 5.87 0.69
N SER A 17 -6.02 6.98 0.18
CA SER A 17 -5.86 7.34 -1.23
C SER A 17 -4.47 7.90 -1.52
N ALA A 18 -3.99 7.71 -2.76
CA ALA A 18 -2.71 8.27 -3.19
C ALA A 18 -2.67 9.81 -3.02
N SER A 19 -3.77 10.50 -3.31
CA SER A 19 -3.89 11.95 -3.09
C SER A 19 -3.72 12.35 -1.62
N TRP A 20 -4.26 11.56 -0.68
CA TRP A 20 -4.04 11.78 0.74
C TRP A 20 -2.57 11.61 1.10
N PHE A 21 -1.90 10.58 0.55
CA PHE A 21 -0.47 10.36 0.78
C PHE A 21 0.36 11.53 0.27
N TYR A 22 0.07 12.08 -0.92
CA TYR A 22 0.76 13.26 -1.44
C TYR A 22 0.57 14.49 -0.54
N ALA A 23 -0.66 14.73 -0.07
CA ALA A 23 -0.96 15.86 0.82
C ALA A 23 -0.29 15.73 2.20
N ASN A 24 -0.17 14.51 2.71
CA ASN A 24 0.36 14.23 4.04
C ASN A 24 1.84 13.82 4.04
N ARG A 25 2.49 13.73 2.87
CA ARG A 25 3.86 13.23 2.74
C ARG A 25 4.85 13.94 3.65
N ARG A 26 4.86 15.29 3.65
CA ARG A 26 5.76 16.08 4.52
C ARG A 26 5.54 15.81 6.00
N ARG A 27 4.28 15.60 6.38
CA ARG A 27 3.90 15.29 7.76
C ARG A 27 4.35 13.88 8.14
N LEU A 28 4.21 12.91 7.25
CA LEU A 28 4.72 11.55 7.42
C LEU A 28 6.26 11.55 7.54
N GLU A 29 6.97 12.27 6.68
CA GLU A 29 8.43 12.42 6.75
C GLU A 29 8.87 13.02 8.11
N SER A 30 8.11 13.96 8.66
CA SER A 30 8.36 14.53 10.00
C SER A 30 8.08 13.53 11.13
N ASP A 31 7.17 12.60 10.91
CA ASP A 31 6.81 11.51 11.82
C ASP A 31 7.78 10.30 11.70
N GLY A 32 8.86 10.46 10.93
CA GLY A 32 9.88 9.44 10.71
C GLY A 32 9.49 8.38 9.67
N PHE A 33 8.56 8.68 8.77
CA PHE A 33 8.23 7.81 7.65
C PHE A 33 9.45 7.63 6.72
N PRO A 34 9.68 6.42 6.16
CA PRO A 34 10.82 6.16 5.29
C PRO A 34 10.85 7.08 4.08
N GLN A 35 12.04 7.59 3.75
CA GLN A 35 12.24 8.38 2.54
C GLN A 35 12.15 7.47 1.31
N PRO A 36 11.61 7.98 0.18
CA PRO A 36 11.62 7.22 -1.05
C PRO A 36 13.05 7.05 -1.55
N ILE A 37 13.32 5.86 -2.08
CA ILE A 37 14.57 5.53 -2.74
C ILE A 37 14.60 6.30 -4.06
N ALA A 38 15.44 7.34 -4.13
CA ALA A 38 15.52 8.26 -5.28
C ALA A 38 15.72 7.55 -6.62
N ILE A 39 16.43 6.42 -6.62
CA ILE A 39 16.77 5.65 -7.83
C ILE A 39 15.56 4.85 -8.36
N LEU A 40 14.68 4.39 -7.47
CA LEU A 40 13.56 3.50 -7.81
C LEU A 40 12.20 4.19 -7.73
N HIS A 41 12.17 5.47 -7.35
CA HIS A 41 10.96 6.26 -7.15
C HIS A 41 9.91 5.54 -6.26
N GLY A 42 10.37 4.75 -5.29
CA GLY A 42 9.53 3.89 -4.47
C GLY A 42 10.03 3.79 -3.04
N TYR A 43 9.25 3.13 -2.19
CA TYR A 43 9.53 2.93 -0.77
C TYR A 43 9.88 1.48 -0.51
N ASP A 44 10.81 1.23 0.40
CA ASP A 44 11.10 -0.14 0.83
C ASP A 44 9.91 -0.69 1.62
N GLU A 45 9.34 -1.80 1.18
CA GLU A 45 8.20 -2.45 1.83
C GLU A 45 8.46 -2.69 3.32
N LEU A 46 9.66 -3.15 3.67
CA LEU A 46 10.03 -3.54 5.01
C LEU A 46 10.19 -2.31 5.91
N ALA A 47 10.68 -1.20 5.35
CA ALA A 47 10.75 0.07 6.09
C ALA A 47 9.35 0.63 6.38
N VAL A 48 8.42 0.51 5.43
CA VAL A 48 7.01 0.90 5.64
C VAL A 48 6.35 0.01 6.70
N ASP A 49 6.61 -1.29 6.66
CA ASP A 49 6.07 -2.26 7.62
C ASP A 49 6.60 -2.00 9.04
N MET A 50 7.89 -1.73 9.18
CA MET A 50 8.50 -1.35 10.46
C MET A 50 7.99 -0.03 10.99
N TRP A 51 7.73 0.95 10.11
CA TRP A 51 7.14 2.23 10.52
C TRP A 51 5.69 2.00 11.00
N LEU A 52 4.90 1.21 10.29
CA LEU A 52 3.55 0.81 10.69
C LEU A 52 3.55 0.08 12.03
N ASP A 53 4.47 -0.88 12.24
CA ASP A 53 4.64 -1.58 13.52
C ASP A 53 4.96 -0.60 14.65
N ARG A 54 5.86 0.36 14.41
CA ARG A 54 6.22 1.40 15.38
C ARG A 54 5.04 2.30 15.75
N GLN A 55 4.22 2.70 14.78
CA GLN A 55 2.98 3.44 15.03
C GLN A 55 1.94 2.58 15.76
N ASN A 56 1.94 1.28 15.49
CA ASN A 56 1.03 0.30 16.07
C ASN A 56 1.49 -0.25 17.43
N LYS A 57 2.66 0.15 17.96
CA LYS A 57 3.12 -0.20 19.33
C LYS A 57 2.31 0.47 20.46
N GLY A 58 1.12 0.99 20.14
CA GLY A 58 0.00 1.16 21.08
C GLY A 58 -0.93 -0.06 21.21
N GLY A 59 -0.71 -1.12 20.41
CA GLY A 59 -1.46 -2.38 20.48
C GLY A 59 -1.59 -3.07 19.12
N TYR A 60 -1.03 -4.27 18.99
CA TYR A 60 -1.49 -5.28 18.02
C TYR A 60 -3.03 -5.29 18.05
N THR A 61 -3.75 -5.20 16.92
CA THR A 61 -3.98 -6.31 15.99
C THR A 61 -4.56 -5.79 14.68
N ASN A 62 -3.97 -6.13 13.53
CA ASN A 62 -4.79 -6.57 12.40
C ASN A 62 -4.02 -7.57 11.54
N CYS A 63 -3.81 -8.76 12.10
CA CYS A 63 -3.82 -9.94 11.25
C CYS A 63 -5.28 -10.21 10.87
N LYS A 64 -5.59 -10.06 9.58
CA LYS A 64 -6.82 -10.53 8.90
C LYS A 64 -8.08 -9.70 9.09
N SER A 65 -8.28 -8.73 8.20
CA SER A 65 -9.58 -8.33 7.64
C SER A 65 -9.19 -7.63 6.33
N ASP A 66 -9.09 -8.34 5.21
CA ASP A 66 -10.13 -8.32 4.20
C ASP A 66 -9.89 -9.42 3.14
N GLU A 67 -10.15 -10.67 3.50
CA GLU A 67 -10.26 -11.75 2.50
C GLU A 67 -11.44 -11.51 1.55
N ARG A 68 -12.48 -10.79 2.01
CA ARG A 68 -13.70 -10.52 1.22
C ARG A 68 -13.51 -9.41 0.18
N GLU A 69 -12.78 -8.34 0.49
CA GLU A 69 -12.59 -7.22 -0.45
C GLU A 69 -11.56 -7.55 -1.56
N ALA A 70 -10.54 -8.36 -1.25
CA ALA A 70 -9.56 -8.84 -2.23
C ALA A 70 -10.17 -9.80 -3.29
N LEU A 71 -11.26 -10.50 -2.95
CA LEU A 71 -12.00 -11.39 -3.85
C LEU A 71 -12.86 -10.64 -4.87
N ASP A 72 -13.34 -9.44 -4.53
CA ASP A 72 -14.16 -8.61 -5.40
C ASP A 72 -13.32 -8.04 -6.57
N TYR A 73 -12.11 -7.55 -6.28
CA TYR A 73 -11.17 -7.06 -7.29
C TYR A 73 -10.66 -8.16 -8.24
N ARG A 74 -10.43 -9.39 -7.75
CA ARG A 74 -9.98 -10.51 -8.60
C ARG A 74 -11.06 -10.94 -9.60
N LYS A 75 -12.34 -10.89 -9.20
CA LYS A 75 -13.48 -11.13 -10.10
C LYS A 75 -13.64 -10.01 -11.14
N ALA A 76 -13.48 -8.75 -10.73
CA ALA A 76 -13.60 -7.59 -11.63
C ALA A 76 -12.55 -7.62 -12.76
N VAL A 77 -11.32 -8.04 -12.47
CA VAL A 77 -10.26 -8.17 -13.49
C VAL A 77 -10.51 -9.35 -14.44
N SER A 78 -10.95 -10.51 -13.93
CA SER A 78 -11.28 -11.67 -14.80
C SER A 78 -12.44 -11.38 -15.76
N LEU A 79 -13.44 -10.62 -15.35
CA LEU A 79 -14.57 -10.22 -16.21
C LEU A 79 -14.14 -9.29 -17.36
N ARG A 80 -13.13 -8.45 -17.13
CA ARG A 80 -12.57 -7.56 -18.15
C ARG A 80 -11.78 -8.33 -19.22
N ILE A 81 -11.05 -9.36 -18.81
CA ILE A 81 -10.26 -10.21 -19.73
C ILE A 81 -11.17 -11.11 -20.56
N ALA A 82 -12.23 -11.69 -19.97
CA ALA A 82 -13.18 -12.52 -20.72
C ALA A 82 -13.95 -11.73 -21.81
N ARG A 83 -14.23 -10.45 -21.57
CA ARG A 83 -14.94 -9.57 -22.53
C ARG A 83 -14.10 -9.20 -23.76
N LEU A 84 -12.78 -9.32 -23.67
CA LEU A 84 -11.85 -9.05 -24.77
C LEU A 84 -11.61 -10.29 -25.66
N SER A 85 -12.14 -11.46 -25.29
CA SER A 85 -11.93 -12.72 -26.00
C SER A 85 -13.09 -13.14 -26.93
N GLN A 86 -14.08 -12.25 -27.17
CA GLN A 86 -15.23 -12.49 -28.07
C GLN A 86 -15.24 -11.60 -29.32
N VAL A 87 -14.08 -11.05 -29.72
CA VAL A 87 -13.89 -10.45 -31.05
C VAL A 87 -13.04 -11.39 -31.90
#